data_AF-A0A2N2J2K7-F1
#
_entry.id   AF-A0A2N2J2K7-F1
#
_cell.length_a   1.000
_cell.length_b   1.000
_cell.length_c   1.000
_cell.angle_alpha   90.00
_cell.angle_beta   90.00
_cell.angle_gamma   90.00
#
_symmetry.space_group_name_H-M   'P 1'
#
loop_
_entity.id
_entity.type
_entity.pdbx_description
1 polymer ?
#
loop_
_entity_poly.entity_id
_entity_poly.type
_entity_poly.pdbx_seq_one_letter_code
_entity_poly.pdbx_strand_id
1 'polypeptide(L)'
;MIDPKHFIDDFSAHSPFEVFYKSGIKPEDIKHCIIETLTPHFQNHDRLAEYAMTWLITGWVNFLKLQQSKWHIDNFEKVLQLFNNAKSRDKQRCLSIFVDWLPEINQSLSRFWSFKNMERNSSGELILDDYLQENMRLIGQLLEGIIKTYLKLLLELNRFVRGKINSTGETSNMDLGAVMDELVATTNFPDLFCPPPWHLKLNQWRNIAYHHNAKVEKERILCWYGKKPNINTIILTRSELLDVVKCIFNIYNIFKNVEFIFVFDNLPEYQKECKNKGIDFNLRDEAEILELFTGINSQGFKIIDFSKEENISKIVIEDLTDEDAKRRAIHSSQFLYQLWFYTHAANLCIEYRLKDGTPYIISKTNEEICRKIATHEEDIVYLAENVEFVFLRDDRVK
;
A
#
# COMPACT_ATOMS: atom_id res chain seq x y z
N MET A 1 -7.63 8.45 16.90
CA MET A 1 -8.82 7.59 16.68
C MET A 1 -9.29 7.88 15.27
N ILE A 2 -9.31 6.86 14.41
CA ILE A 2 -9.76 6.98 13.02
C ILE A 2 -11.26 7.31 13.06
N ASP A 3 -11.74 8.29 12.29
CA ASP A 3 -13.17 8.44 12.01
C ASP A 3 -13.55 7.37 10.98
N PRO A 4 -14.24 6.29 11.37
CA PRO A 4 -14.49 5.15 10.48
C PRO A 4 -15.29 5.56 9.25
N LYS A 5 -16.19 6.53 9.39
CA LYS A 5 -17.03 7.00 8.29
C LYS A 5 -16.20 7.73 7.23
N HIS A 6 -15.36 8.67 7.67
CA HIS A 6 -14.46 9.37 6.75
C HIS A 6 -13.51 8.40 6.03
N PHE A 7 -13.01 7.38 6.74
CA PHE A 7 -12.13 6.37 6.15
C PHE A 7 -12.85 5.51 5.10
N ILE A 8 -14.10 5.08 5.36
CA ILE A 8 -14.92 4.33 4.40
C ILE A 8 -15.22 5.17 3.16
N ASP A 9 -15.56 6.46 3.34
CA ASP A 9 -15.84 7.37 2.23
C ASP A 9 -14.59 7.55 1.34
N ASP A 10 -13.42 7.80 1.95
CA ASP A 10 -12.14 7.90 1.22
C ASP A 10 -11.77 6.59 0.51
N PHE A 11 -11.91 5.45 1.18
CA PHE A 11 -11.64 4.14 0.60
C PHE A 11 -12.57 3.85 -0.60
N SER A 12 -13.87 4.11 -0.45
CA SER A 12 -14.87 3.88 -1.50
C SER A 12 -14.61 4.76 -2.72
N ALA A 13 -14.19 6.01 -2.53
CA ALA A 13 -13.86 6.93 -3.62
C ALA A 13 -12.64 6.47 -4.46
N HIS A 14 -11.72 5.70 -3.87
CA HIS A 14 -10.47 5.27 -4.51
C HIS A 14 -10.43 3.78 -4.86
N SER A 15 -11.45 3.01 -4.45
CA SER A 15 -11.57 1.57 -4.71
C SER A 15 -12.09 1.32 -6.15
N PRO A 16 -11.36 0.55 -6.99
CA PRO A 16 -11.82 0.25 -8.35
C PRO A 16 -12.90 -0.84 -8.41
N PHE A 17 -13.11 -1.57 -7.31
CA PHE A 17 -13.93 -2.80 -7.32
C PHE A 17 -15.39 -2.54 -7.63
N GLU A 18 -15.99 -1.46 -7.12
CA GLU A 18 -17.38 -1.12 -7.42
C GLU A 18 -17.60 -0.93 -8.94
N VAL A 19 -16.62 -0.35 -9.64
CA VAL A 19 -16.65 -0.19 -11.10
C VAL A 19 -16.54 -1.54 -11.81
N PHE A 20 -15.68 -2.44 -11.31
CA PHE A 20 -15.52 -3.79 -11.87
C PHE A 20 -16.82 -4.59 -11.77
N TYR A 21 -17.45 -4.62 -10.60
CA TYR A 21 -18.70 -5.36 -10.38
C TYR A 21 -19.88 -4.77 -11.15
N LYS A 22 -19.97 -3.43 -11.25
CA LYS A 22 -20.96 -2.77 -12.13
C LYS A 22 -20.77 -3.12 -13.60
N SER A 23 -19.56 -3.49 -14.00
CA SER A 23 -19.23 -3.93 -15.36
C SER A 23 -19.41 -5.44 -15.57
N GLY A 24 -19.90 -6.17 -14.57
CA GLY A 24 -20.16 -7.61 -14.65
C GLY A 24 -18.94 -8.50 -14.39
N ILE A 25 -17.81 -7.94 -13.93
CA ILE A 25 -16.61 -8.70 -13.55
C ILE A 25 -16.89 -9.47 -12.26
N LYS A 26 -16.54 -10.76 -12.21
CA LYS A 26 -16.74 -11.62 -11.04
C LYS A 26 -15.49 -11.69 -10.15
N PRO A 27 -15.61 -12.12 -8.88
CA PRO A 27 -14.46 -12.30 -8.00
C PRO A 27 -13.38 -13.23 -8.58
N GLU A 28 -13.78 -14.29 -9.28
CA GLU A 28 -12.87 -15.23 -9.94
C GLU A 28 -12.10 -14.57 -11.10
N ASP A 29 -12.75 -13.66 -11.83
CA ASP A 29 -12.11 -12.89 -12.90
C ASP A 29 -11.06 -11.95 -12.30
N ILE A 30 -11.36 -11.31 -11.17
CA ILE A 30 -10.39 -10.47 -10.43
C ILE A 30 -9.18 -11.31 -10.00
N LYS A 31 -9.41 -12.49 -9.42
CA LYS A 31 -8.31 -13.41 -9.04
C LYS A 31 -7.46 -13.77 -10.25
N HIS A 32 -8.11 -14.10 -11.37
CA HIS A 32 -7.40 -14.43 -12.61
C HIS A 32 -6.56 -13.25 -13.11
N CYS A 33 -7.13 -12.05 -13.14
CA CYS A 33 -6.42 -10.83 -13.53
C CYS A 33 -5.21 -10.54 -12.64
N ILE A 34 -5.32 -10.73 -11.32
CA ILE A 34 -4.18 -10.56 -10.39
C ILE A 34 -3.06 -11.52 -10.74
N ILE A 35 -3.39 -12.80 -10.89
CA ILE A 35 -2.41 -13.84 -11.22
C ILE A 35 -1.76 -13.53 -12.58
N GLU A 36 -2.56 -13.28 -13.62
CA GLU A 36 -2.06 -12.97 -14.96
C GLU A 36 -1.15 -11.73 -14.95
N THR A 37 -1.59 -10.65 -14.29
CA THR A 37 -0.86 -9.37 -14.24
C THR A 37 0.47 -9.50 -13.51
N LEU A 38 0.51 -10.24 -12.40
CA LEU A 38 1.70 -10.32 -11.55
C LEU A 38 2.62 -11.51 -11.87
N THR A 39 2.15 -12.51 -12.61
CA THR A 39 2.95 -13.69 -13.01
C THR A 39 4.31 -13.33 -13.60
N PRO A 40 4.45 -12.33 -14.51
CA PRO A 40 5.75 -11.96 -15.06
C PRO A 40 6.77 -11.46 -14.02
N HIS A 41 6.32 -11.10 -12.83
CA HIS A 41 7.11 -10.44 -11.80
C HIS A 41 7.38 -11.35 -10.59
N PHE A 42 6.65 -12.44 -10.44
CA PHE A 42 6.84 -13.44 -9.39
C PHE A 42 7.73 -14.58 -9.88
N GLN A 43 8.63 -15.04 -9.02
CA GLN A 43 9.35 -16.30 -9.23
C GLN A 43 8.63 -17.49 -8.61
N ASN A 44 7.85 -17.27 -7.56
CA ASN A 44 7.06 -18.30 -6.89
C ASN A 44 5.57 -18.16 -7.23
N HIS A 45 5.14 -18.87 -8.28
CA HIS A 45 3.75 -18.81 -8.76
C HIS A 45 2.75 -19.45 -7.79
N ASP A 46 3.18 -20.42 -6.98
CA ASP A 46 2.31 -21.06 -5.99
C ASP A 46 1.90 -20.03 -4.92
N ARG A 47 2.86 -19.22 -4.44
CA ARG A 47 2.59 -18.12 -3.48
C ARG A 47 1.74 -17.02 -4.09
N LEU A 48 1.96 -16.69 -5.37
CA LEU A 48 1.08 -15.76 -6.09
C LEU A 48 -0.37 -16.27 -6.09
N ALA A 49 -0.58 -17.54 -6.44
CA ALA A 49 -1.93 -18.13 -6.47
C ALA A 49 -2.58 -18.24 -5.08
N GLU A 50 -1.78 -18.55 -4.05
CA GLU A 50 -2.21 -18.66 -2.65
C GLU A 50 -2.70 -17.32 -2.11
N TYR A 51 -1.92 -16.24 -2.31
CA TYR A 51 -2.19 -14.94 -1.68
C TYR A 51 -2.89 -13.91 -2.56
N ALA A 52 -3.26 -14.27 -3.79
CA ALA A 52 -3.86 -13.38 -4.80
C ALA A 52 -5.01 -12.50 -4.25
N MET A 53 -5.96 -13.12 -3.55
CA MET A 53 -7.20 -12.46 -3.11
C MET A 53 -7.19 -11.97 -1.66
N THR A 54 -6.13 -12.28 -0.90
CA THR A 54 -6.06 -11.91 0.52
C THR A 54 -5.08 -10.77 0.74
N TRP A 55 -3.84 -10.92 0.30
CA TRP A 55 -2.78 -9.96 0.56
C TRP A 55 -2.33 -9.24 -0.70
N LEU A 56 -2.32 -9.91 -1.86
CA LEU A 56 -1.77 -9.37 -3.11
C LEU A 56 -2.61 -8.28 -3.76
N ILE A 57 -3.82 -8.07 -3.27
CA ILE A 57 -4.80 -7.22 -3.92
C ILE A 57 -4.53 -5.73 -3.78
N THR A 58 -4.08 -5.27 -2.60
CA THR A 58 -3.70 -3.87 -2.39
C THR A 58 -2.45 -3.51 -3.18
N GLY A 59 -1.48 -4.43 -3.26
CA GLY A 59 -0.34 -4.35 -4.16
C GLY A 59 -0.79 -4.23 -5.62
N TRP A 60 -1.63 -5.17 -6.08
CA TRP A 60 -2.13 -5.18 -7.46
C TRP A 60 -2.87 -3.89 -7.85
N VAL A 61 -3.74 -3.34 -7.00
CA VAL A 61 -4.43 -2.07 -7.28
C VAL A 61 -3.43 -0.91 -7.46
N ASN A 62 -2.36 -0.88 -6.67
CA ASN A 62 -1.30 0.12 -6.84
C ASN A 62 -0.48 -0.15 -8.12
N PHE A 63 -0.24 -1.42 -8.46
CA PHE A 63 0.45 -1.82 -9.67
C PHE A 63 -0.31 -1.41 -10.95
N LEU A 64 -1.63 -1.56 -10.97
CA LEU A 64 -2.49 -1.10 -12.08
C LEU A 64 -2.30 0.39 -12.39
N LYS A 65 -2.06 1.22 -11.37
CA LYS A 65 -1.76 2.66 -11.54
C LYS A 65 -0.41 2.88 -12.23
N LEU A 66 0.58 2.05 -11.93
CA LEU A 66 1.90 2.11 -12.57
C LEU A 66 1.81 1.72 -14.06
N GLN A 67 0.95 0.73 -14.40
CA GLN A 67 0.76 0.27 -15.78
C GLN A 67 0.24 1.33 -16.75
N GLN A 68 -0.31 2.44 -16.25
CA GLN A 68 -0.75 3.57 -17.06
C GLN A 68 0.41 4.34 -17.70
N SER A 69 1.67 4.05 -17.31
CA SER A 69 2.86 4.70 -17.84
C SER A 69 3.97 3.69 -18.08
N LYS A 70 4.43 3.62 -19.33
CA LYS A 70 5.59 2.81 -19.70
C LYS A 70 6.82 3.16 -18.87
N TRP A 71 7.04 4.44 -18.59
CA TRP A 71 8.18 4.89 -17.79
C TRP A 71 8.13 4.35 -16.36
N HIS A 72 6.95 4.28 -15.73
CA HIS A 72 6.83 3.72 -14.39
C HIS A 72 7.09 2.21 -14.38
N ILE A 73 6.53 1.46 -15.34
CA ILE A 73 6.73 0.00 -15.45
C ILE A 73 8.19 -0.34 -15.75
N ASP A 74 8.81 0.33 -16.72
CA ASP A 74 10.21 0.09 -17.08
C ASP A 74 11.15 0.33 -15.86
N ASN A 75 10.83 1.30 -14.98
CA ASN A 75 11.61 1.52 -13.76
C ASN A 75 11.27 0.52 -12.65
N PHE A 76 10.01 0.14 -12.50
CA PHE A 76 9.60 -0.92 -11.57
C PHE A 76 10.34 -2.23 -11.87
N GLU A 77 10.41 -2.65 -13.13
CA GLU A 77 11.12 -3.87 -13.55
C GLU A 77 12.61 -3.80 -13.21
N LYS A 78 13.24 -2.65 -13.46
CA LYS A 78 14.67 -2.46 -13.15
C LYS A 78 14.96 -2.50 -11.66
N VAL A 79 14.08 -1.93 -10.83
CA VAL A 79 14.22 -2.00 -9.37
C VAL A 79 13.99 -3.44 -8.88
N LEU A 80 12.96 -4.14 -9.38
CA LEU A 80 12.74 -5.56 -9.06
C LEU A 80 13.92 -6.44 -9.49
N GLN A 81 14.51 -6.16 -10.65
CA GLN A 81 15.69 -6.86 -11.14
C GLN A 81 16.89 -6.65 -10.21
N LEU A 82 17.08 -5.46 -9.62
CA LEU A 82 18.12 -5.23 -8.62
C LEU A 82 17.96 -6.15 -7.39
N PHE A 83 16.73 -6.28 -6.87
CA PHE A 83 16.43 -7.20 -5.76
C PHE A 83 16.70 -8.66 -6.16
N ASN A 84 16.27 -9.06 -7.35
CA ASN A 84 16.50 -10.42 -7.85
C ASN A 84 17.99 -10.72 -8.09
N ASN A 85 18.78 -9.74 -8.55
CA ASN A 85 20.23 -9.87 -8.70
C ASN A 85 20.91 -10.01 -7.33
N ALA A 86 20.50 -9.22 -6.34
CA ALA A 86 20.99 -9.34 -4.97
C ALA A 86 20.68 -10.74 -4.39
N LYS A 87 19.42 -11.19 -4.53
CA LYS A 87 18.98 -12.52 -4.11
C LYS A 87 19.77 -13.64 -4.78
N SER A 88 20.03 -13.52 -6.08
CA SER A 88 20.78 -14.54 -6.85
C SER A 88 22.26 -14.61 -6.46
N ARG A 89 22.82 -13.52 -5.94
CA ARG A 89 24.20 -13.47 -5.45
C ARG A 89 24.36 -14.18 -4.10
N ASP A 90 23.50 -13.83 -3.14
CA ASP A 90 23.40 -14.51 -1.84
C ASP A 90 22.02 -14.21 -1.25
N LYS A 91 21.15 -15.22 -1.26
CA LYS A 91 19.77 -15.10 -0.78
C LYS A 91 19.72 -14.72 0.71
N GLN A 92 20.54 -15.35 1.54
CA GLN A 92 20.49 -15.10 2.99
C GLN A 92 20.99 -13.69 3.30
N ARG A 93 22.10 -13.27 2.69
CA ARG A 93 22.61 -11.90 2.90
C ARG A 93 21.64 -10.85 2.36
N CYS A 94 21.03 -11.08 1.19
CA CYS A 94 20.02 -10.18 0.63
C CYS A 94 18.81 -10.01 1.57
N LEU A 95 18.27 -11.11 2.09
CA LEU A 95 17.17 -11.07 3.07
C LEU A 95 17.61 -10.35 4.34
N SER A 96 18.83 -10.62 4.82
CA SER A 96 19.36 -9.98 6.01
C SER A 96 19.43 -8.46 5.86
N ILE A 97 19.96 -7.96 4.73
CA ILE A 97 19.98 -6.52 4.40
C ILE A 97 18.56 -5.95 4.39
N PHE A 98 17.62 -6.62 3.69
CA PHE A 98 16.24 -6.15 3.63
C PHE A 98 15.60 -6.05 5.03
N VAL A 99 15.77 -7.07 5.87
CA VAL A 99 15.25 -7.10 7.24
C VAL A 99 15.90 -6.04 8.13
N ASP A 100 17.18 -5.70 7.92
CA ASP A 100 17.84 -4.61 8.66
C ASP A 100 17.20 -3.24 8.40
N TRP A 101 16.59 -3.03 7.22
CA TRP A 101 15.90 -1.79 6.86
C TRP A 101 14.42 -1.75 7.28
N LEU A 102 13.81 -2.88 7.65
CA LEU A 102 12.39 -2.95 8.00
C LEU A 102 11.95 -1.97 9.10
N PRO A 103 12.71 -1.76 10.21
CA PRO A 103 12.30 -0.81 11.23
C PRO A 103 12.11 0.61 10.67
N GLU A 104 13.02 1.06 9.80
CA GLU A 104 12.93 2.37 9.17
C GLU A 104 11.80 2.41 8.12
N ILE A 105 11.58 1.31 7.38
CA ILE A 105 10.48 1.19 6.41
C ILE A 105 9.13 1.27 7.13
N ASN A 106 8.94 0.51 8.21
CA ASN A 106 7.73 0.53 9.03
C ASN A 106 7.46 1.93 9.60
N GLN A 107 8.51 2.62 10.05
CA GLN A 107 8.38 4.01 10.49
C GLN A 107 7.96 4.94 9.33
N SER A 108 8.53 4.76 8.13
CA SER A 108 8.13 5.50 6.93
C SER A 108 6.68 5.23 6.52
N LEU A 109 6.18 4.00 6.64
CA LEU A 109 4.76 3.64 6.44
C LEU A 109 3.87 4.29 7.50
N SER A 110 4.29 4.33 8.76
CA SER A 110 3.56 5.03 9.82
C SER A 110 3.45 6.54 9.52
N ARG A 111 4.52 7.17 9.03
CA ARG A 111 4.51 8.57 8.57
C ARG A 111 3.61 8.78 7.36
N PHE A 112 3.59 7.87 6.40
CA PHE A 112 2.68 7.92 5.25
C PHE A 112 1.24 8.10 5.69
N TRP A 113 0.78 7.28 6.65
CA TRP A 113 -0.57 7.39 7.18
C TRP A 113 -0.82 8.70 7.93
N SER A 114 0.17 9.21 8.67
CA SER A 114 0.05 10.53 9.28
C SER A 114 -0.08 11.64 8.24
N PHE A 115 0.68 11.57 7.15
CA PHE A 115 0.60 12.56 6.08
C PHE A 115 -0.73 12.49 5.34
N LYS A 116 -1.23 11.28 5.05
CA LYS A 116 -2.54 11.06 4.44
C LYS A 116 -3.67 11.62 5.33
N ASN A 117 -3.64 11.34 6.64
CA ASN A 117 -4.64 11.84 7.57
C ASN A 117 -4.58 13.37 7.76
N MET A 118 -3.43 13.99 7.51
CA MET A 118 -3.24 15.44 7.59
C MET A 118 -3.42 16.15 6.24
N GLU A 119 -3.57 15.40 5.15
CA GLU A 119 -3.77 15.96 3.82
C GLU A 119 -5.05 16.78 3.85
N ARG A 120 -4.91 18.09 3.67
CA ARG A 120 -6.07 18.93 3.36
C ARG A 120 -6.43 18.60 1.93
N ASN A 121 -7.73 18.47 1.64
CA ASN A 121 -8.23 18.32 0.27
C ASN A 121 -7.49 19.33 -0.63
N SER A 122 -6.50 18.84 -1.37
CA SER A 122 -5.71 19.63 -2.31
C SER A 122 -6.49 19.83 -3.61
N SER A 123 -7.83 19.69 -3.52
CA SER A 123 -8.79 19.96 -4.57
C SER A 123 -8.55 21.37 -5.11
N GLY A 124 -8.96 21.61 -6.35
CA GLY A 124 -8.68 22.85 -7.11
C GLY A 124 -9.15 24.17 -6.47
N GLU A 125 -9.58 24.16 -5.22
CA GLU A 125 -10.15 25.26 -4.44
C GLU A 125 -9.09 26.12 -3.75
N LEU A 126 -7.87 25.62 -3.51
CA LEU A 126 -6.81 26.42 -2.89
C LEU A 126 -6.34 27.52 -3.85
N ILE A 127 -6.12 28.74 -3.32
CA ILE A 127 -5.40 29.81 -4.04
C ILE A 127 -3.96 29.36 -4.35
N LEU A 128 -3.32 29.96 -5.36
CA LEU A 128 -2.06 29.42 -5.90
C LEU A 128 -0.91 29.40 -4.88
N ASP A 129 -0.85 30.36 -3.96
CA ASP A 129 0.14 30.36 -2.87
C ASP A 129 -0.07 29.22 -1.87
N ASP A 130 -1.30 29.02 -1.39
CA ASP A 130 -1.64 27.92 -0.50
C ASP A 130 -1.45 26.56 -1.18
N TYR A 131 -1.81 26.48 -2.46
CA TYR A 131 -1.58 25.31 -3.30
C TYR A 131 -0.08 25.00 -3.42
N LEU A 132 0.76 26.01 -3.66
CA LEU A 132 2.21 25.86 -3.70
C LEU A 132 2.74 25.33 -2.36
N GLN A 133 2.35 25.94 -1.24
CA GLN A 133 2.83 25.53 0.09
C GLN A 133 2.43 24.10 0.41
N GLU A 134 1.18 23.71 0.13
CA GLU A 134 0.71 22.35 0.41
C GLU A 134 1.42 21.31 -0.45
N ASN A 135 1.57 21.56 -1.75
CA ASN A 135 2.27 20.62 -2.63
C ASN A 135 3.78 20.52 -2.30
N MET A 136 4.43 21.63 -1.93
CA MET A 136 5.83 21.59 -1.47
C MET A 136 5.97 20.84 -0.15
N ARG A 137 5.03 21.01 0.79
CA ARG A 137 4.97 20.24 2.03
C ARG A 137 4.87 18.73 1.72
N LEU A 138 3.96 18.34 0.83
CA LEU A 138 3.80 16.94 0.40
C LEU A 138 5.09 16.39 -0.26
N ILE A 139 5.70 17.13 -1.18
CA ILE A 139 6.98 16.74 -1.81
C ILE A 139 8.07 16.51 -0.76
N GLY A 140 8.22 17.44 0.19
CA GLY A 140 9.21 17.33 1.27
C GLY A 140 8.95 16.09 2.13
N GLN A 141 7.69 15.89 2.55
CA GLN A 141 7.28 14.76 3.37
C GLN A 141 7.45 13.40 2.69
N LEU A 142 7.07 13.28 1.42
CA LEU A 142 7.26 12.05 0.64
C LEU A 142 8.76 11.74 0.49
N LEU A 143 9.57 12.73 0.10
CA LEU A 143 10.98 12.50 -0.19
C LEU A 143 11.80 12.23 1.07
N GLU A 144 11.65 13.04 2.10
CA GLU A 144 12.46 12.94 3.31
C GLU A 144 11.90 11.93 4.30
N GLY A 145 10.57 11.85 4.45
CA GLY A 145 9.91 11.01 5.44
C GLY A 145 9.73 9.56 5.01
N ILE A 146 9.67 9.30 3.69
CA ILE A 146 9.30 7.99 3.12
C ILE A 146 10.35 7.48 2.15
N ILE A 147 10.53 8.13 1.00
CA ILE A 147 11.34 7.64 -0.12
C ILE A 147 12.82 7.51 0.24
N LYS A 148 13.36 8.40 1.08
CA LYS A 148 14.75 8.37 1.54
C LYS A 148 15.17 7.00 2.09
N THR A 149 14.32 6.34 2.87
CA THR A 149 14.60 5.01 3.44
C THR A 149 14.78 3.97 2.34
N TYR A 150 13.86 3.95 1.38
CA TYR A 150 13.94 3.05 0.22
C TYR A 150 15.18 3.31 -0.62
N LEU A 151 15.54 4.57 -0.88
CA LEU A 151 16.75 4.91 -1.63
C LEU A 151 18.02 4.37 -0.94
N LYS A 152 18.09 4.42 0.38
CA LYS A 152 19.21 3.85 1.13
C LYS A 152 19.25 2.32 1.06
N LEU A 153 18.10 1.65 1.19
CA LEU A 153 17.99 0.20 0.95
C LEU A 153 18.47 -0.17 -0.46
N LEU A 154 17.99 0.54 -1.49
CA LEU A 154 18.42 0.33 -2.88
C LEU A 154 19.94 0.50 -3.03
N LEU A 155 20.52 1.51 -2.40
CA LEU A 155 21.96 1.75 -2.46
C LEU A 155 22.74 0.60 -1.83
N GLU A 156 22.30 0.10 -0.67
CA GLU A 156 22.94 -1.02 0.00
C GLU A 156 22.86 -2.31 -0.83
N LEU A 157 21.69 -2.63 -1.40
CA LEU A 157 21.51 -3.74 -2.32
C LEU A 157 22.40 -3.61 -3.56
N ASN A 158 22.50 -2.41 -4.14
CA ASN A 158 23.37 -2.15 -5.29
C ASN A 158 24.86 -2.31 -4.97
N ARG A 159 25.31 -1.79 -3.83
CA ARG A 159 26.68 -1.99 -3.34
C ARG A 159 26.98 -3.47 -3.13
N PHE A 160 26.04 -4.20 -2.54
CA PHE A 160 26.12 -5.64 -2.33
C PHE A 160 26.23 -6.42 -3.66
N VAL A 161 25.37 -6.11 -4.64
CA VAL A 161 25.42 -6.71 -5.99
C VAL A 161 26.76 -6.44 -6.68
N ARG A 162 27.37 -5.28 -6.45
CA ARG A 162 28.69 -4.90 -6.99
C ARG A 162 29.88 -5.46 -6.19
N GLY A 163 29.62 -6.17 -5.09
CA GLY A 163 30.64 -6.82 -4.27
C GLY A 163 31.39 -5.90 -3.33
N LYS A 164 30.83 -4.73 -3.01
CA LYS A 164 31.32 -3.90 -1.92
C LYS A 164 30.82 -4.48 -0.59
N ILE A 165 31.72 -4.58 0.39
CA ILE A 165 31.39 -4.98 1.76
C ILE A 165 31.16 -3.70 2.56
N ASN A 166 29.90 -3.39 2.82
CA ASN A 166 29.52 -2.25 3.66
C ASN A 166 28.61 -2.73 4.78
N SER A 167 28.66 -2.04 5.92
CA SER A 167 27.69 -2.21 6.99
C SER A 167 26.48 -1.29 6.77
N THR A 168 25.29 -1.72 7.19
CA THR A 168 24.06 -0.92 7.11
C THR A 168 24.20 0.44 7.79
N GLY A 169 24.99 0.53 8.87
CA GLY A 169 25.31 1.76 9.57
C GLY A 169 26.08 2.81 8.74
N GLU A 170 26.85 2.39 7.72
CA GLU A 170 27.51 3.34 6.81
C GLU A 170 26.51 4.00 5.87
N THR A 171 25.58 3.21 5.31
CA THR A 171 24.57 3.70 4.38
C THR A 171 23.50 4.54 5.11
N SER A 172 23.13 4.17 6.33
CA SER A 172 22.15 4.92 7.13
C SER A 172 22.59 6.34 7.48
N ASN A 173 23.90 6.58 7.64
CA ASN A 173 24.44 7.90 7.95
C ASN A 173 24.67 8.80 6.72
N MET A 174 24.49 8.29 5.51
CA MET A 174 24.66 9.08 4.29
C MET A 174 23.53 10.12 4.15
N ASP A 175 23.91 11.33 3.74
CA ASP A 175 22.93 12.33 3.32
C ASP A 175 22.25 11.93 2.00
N LEU A 176 21.04 12.43 1.78
CA LEU A 176 20.24 12.09 0.60
C LEU A 176 20.95 12.47 -0.72
N GLY A 177 21.77 13.52 -0.72
CA GLY A 177 22.52 13.91 -1.92
C GLY A 177 23.57 12.88 -2.30
N ALA A 178 24.37 12.45 -1.34
CA ALA A 178 25.38 11.41 -1.53
C ALA A 178 24.77 10.08 -1.96
N VAL A 179 23.63 9.70 -1.36
CA VAL A 179 22.88 8.49 -1.76
C VAL A 179 22.45 8.58 -3.23
N MET A 180 21.86 9.72 -3.62
CA MET A 180 21.38 9.95 -4.98
C MET A 180 22.51 9.98 -6.00
N ASP A 181 23.62 10.64 -5.69
CA ASP A 181 24.77 10.74 -6.60
C ASP A 181 25.40 9.37 -6.86
N GLU A 182 25.54 8.52 -5.83
CA GLU A 182 26.05 7.16 -6.03
C GLU A 182 25.05 6.29 -6.79
N LEU A 183 23.76 6.35 -6.48
CA LEU A 183 22.73 5.60 -7.21
C LEU A 183 22.71 5.96 -8.69
N VAL A 184 22.67 7.25 -9.03
CA VAL A 184 22.72 7.73 -10.42
C VAL A 184 23.99 7.25 -11.14
N ALA A 185 25.13 7.24 -10.46
CA ALA A 185 26.40 6.84 -11.08
C ALA A 185 26.57 5.33 -11.24
N THR A 186 25.80 4.51 -10.52
CA THR A 186 26.13 3.08 -10.36
C THR A 186 24.99 2.12 -10.63
N THR A 187 23.77 2.59 -10.89
CA THR A 187 22.67 1.75 -11.39
C THR A 187 22.45 1.94 -12.90
N ASN A 188 21.68 1.03 -13.51
CA ASN A 188 21.25 1.11 -14.91
C ASN A 188 19.88 1.81 -15.08
N PHE A 189 19.43 2.58 -14.07
CA PHE A 189 18.18 3.34 -14.09
C PHE A 189 18.31 4.72 -13.43
N PRO A 190 19.25 5.57 -13.90
CA PRO A 190 19.43 6.91 -13.33
C PRO A 190 18.18 7.79 -13.47
N ASP A 191 17.33 7.52 -14.47
CA ASP A 191 16.11 8.30 -14.74
C ASP A 191 15.10 8.22 -13.59
N LEU A 192 15.04 7.11 -12.84
CA LEU A 192 14.19 6.99 -11.64
C LEU A 192 14.50 8.09 -10.62
N PHE A 193 15.78 8.49 -10.56
CA PHE A 193 16.31 9.47 -9.62
C PHE A 193 16.24 10.90 -10.17
N CYS A 194 16.02 11.05 -11.49
CA CYS A 194 15.94 12.31 -12.22
C CYS A 194 14.73 12.29 -13.18
N PRO A 195 13.48 12.21 -12.67
CA PRO A 195 12.32 11.87 -13.48
C PRO A 195 12.06 12.89 -14.62
N PRO A 196 11.66 12.42 -15.82
CA PRO A 196 11.17 13.29 -16.88
C PRO A 196 9.79 13.88 -16.51
N PRO A 197 9.39 15.01 -17.11
CA PRO A 197 10.14 15.82 -18.08
C PRO A 197 11.11 16.81 -17.43
N TRP A 198 11.13 16.92 -16.10
CA TRP A 198 11.89 17.96 -15.40
C TRP A 198 13.38 17.66 -15.32
N HIS A 199 13.77 16.38 -15.37
CA HIS A 199 15.14 15.91 -15.26
C HIS A 199 15.88 16.47 -14.02
N LEU A 200 15.11 16.73 -12.97
CA LEU A 200 15.60 17.27 -11.72
C LEU A 200 15.73 16.14 -10.70
N LYS A 201 16.86 16.08 -10.00
CA LYS A 201 17.10 15.01 -9.02
C LYS A 201 16.09 15.10 -7.87
N LEU A 202 15.69 13.94 -7.33
CA LEU A 202 14.79 13.90 -6.17
C LEU A 202 15.31 14.70 -4.97
N ASN A 203 16.62 14.67 -4.68
CA ASN A 203 17.19 15.49 -3.60
C ASN A 203 17.07 17.01 -3.86
N GLN A 204 17.04 17.45 -5.12
CA GLN A 204 16.82 18.86 -5.46
C GLN A 204 15.37 19.27 -5.24
N TRP A 205 14.39 18.42 -5.60
CA TRP A 205 12.99 18.63 -5.22
C TRP A 205 12.82 18.72 -3.71
N ARG A 206 13.48 17.83 -2.95
CA ARG A 206 13.50 17.89 -1.48
C ARG A 206 14.07 19.22 -0.98
N ASN A 207 15.19 19.67 -1.55
CA ASN A 207 15.81 20.94 -1.17
C ASN A 207 14.91 22.15 -1.49
N ILE A 208 14.21 22.14 -2.63
CA ILE A 208 13.26 23.19 -2.99
C ILE A 208 12.16 23.31 -1.93
N ALA A 209 11.55 22.17 -1.60
CA ALA A 209 10.49 22.08 -0.61
C ALA A 209 10.93 22.56 0.79
N TYR A 210 12.05 22.03 1.31
CA TYR A 210 12.50 22.30 2.68
C TYR A 210 13.09 23.69 2.90
N HIS A 211 13.67 24.30 1.87
CA HIS A 211 14.30 25.62 1.99
C HIS A 211 13.41 26.75 1.49
N HIS A 212 12.12 26.48 1.24
CA HIS A 212 11.16 27.45 0.70
C HIS A 212 11.69 28.16 -0.55
N ASN A 213 12.38 27.41 -1.42
CA ASN A 213 12.97 27.94 -2.65
C ASN A 213 11.95 27.95 -3.80
N ALA A 214 10.73 28.38 -3.51
CA ALA A 214 9.67 28.53 -4.48
C ALA A 214 8.79 29.74 -4.14
N LYS A 215 8.25 30.42 -5.16
CA LYS A 215 7.31 31.53 -5.01
C LYS A 215 6.31 31.59 -6.16
N VAL A 216 5.18 32.24 -5.94
CA VAL A 216 4.25 32.59 -7.01
C VAL A 216 4.66 33.93 -7.64
N GLU A 217 4.76 33.98 -8.96
CA GLU A 217 5.01 35.19 -9.72
C GLU A 217 4.20 35.17 -11.03
N LYS A 218 3.32 36.16 -11.23
CA LYS A 218 2.48 36.29 -12.43
C LYS A 218 1.72 35.00 -12.78
N GLU A 219 1.03 34.42 -11.79
CA GLU A 219 0.27 33.16 -11.91
C GLU A 219 1.12 31.92 -12.29
N ARG A 220 2.44 32.02 -12.18
CA ARG A 220 3.38 30.91 -12.35
C ARG A 220 4.06 30.61 -11.04
N ILE A 221 4.49 29.36 -10.89
CA ILE A 221 5.26 28.89 -9.75
C ILE A 221 6.72 28.89 -10.18
N LEU A 222 7.53 29.73 -9.54
CA LEU A 222 8.96 29.81 -9.76
C LEU A 222 9.67 29.01 -8.68
N CYS A 223 10.39 27.95 -9.05
CA CYS A 223 11.23 27.18 -8.14
C CYS A 223 12.70 27.38 -8.50
N TRP A 224 13.58 27.51 -7.52
CA TRP A 224 15.02 27.65 -7.75
C TRP A 224 15.85 26.65 -6.95
N TYR A 225 16.98 26.24 -7.52
CA TYR A 225 17.86 25.24 -6.92
C TYR A 225 19.31 25.47 -7.32
N GLY A 226 20.22 24.82 -6.60
CA GLY A 226 21.67 25.05 -6.73
C GLY A 226 22.19 26.03 -5.70
N LYS A 227 23.49 26.34 -5.79
CA LYS A 227 24.18 27.27 -4.88
C LYS A 227 24.79 28.39 -5.72
N LYS A 228 24.86 29.60 -5.15
CA LYS A 228 25.52 30.73 -5.82
C LYS A 228 26.95 30.36 -6.23
N PRO A 229 27.41 30.79 -7.43
CA PRO A 229 26.70 31.61 -8.43
C PRO A 229 25.75 30.83 -9.37
N ASN A 230 25.74 29.49 -9.31
CA ASN A 230 25.03 28.61 -10.24
C ASN A 230 23.61 28.26 -9.73
N ILE A 231 22.76 29.28 -9.58
CA ILE A 231 21.33 29.08 -9.29
C ILE A 231 20.60 28.81 -10.60
N ASN A 232 19.87 27.71 -10.65
CA ASN A 232 18.99 27.34 -11.73
C ASN A 232 17.54 27.54 -11.31
N THR A 233 16.66 27.73 -12.30
CA THR A 233 15.26 28.04 -12.06
C THR A 233 14.38 27.21 -12.98
N ILE A 234 13.26 26.72 -12.45
CA ILE A 234 12.20 26.07 -13.21
C ILE A 234 10.89 26.82 -12.96
N ILE A 235 10.12 27.00 -14.03
CA ILE A 235 8.82 27.66 -13.99
C ILE A 235 7.76 26.59 -14.23
N LEU A 236 6.77 26.52 -13.34
CA LEU A 236 5.70 25.54 -13.39
C LEU A 236 4.34 26.23 -13.42
N THR A 237 3.40 25.60 -14.09
CA THR A 237 1.97 25.83 -13.93
C THR A 237 1.45 25.10 -12.68
N ARG A 238 0.20 25.39 -12.30
CA ARG A 238 -0.50 24.63 -11.25
C ARG A 238 -0.54 23.13 -11.56
N SER A 239 -0.88 22.75 -12.79
CA SER A 239 -0.99 21.33 -13.18
C SER A 239 0.38 20.66 -13.22
N GLU A 240 1.42 21.35 -13.69
CA GLU A 240 2.78 20.78 -13.73
C GLU A 240 3.33 20.53 -12.32
N LEU A 241 3.03 21.37 -11.33
CA LEU A 241 3.39 21.08 -9.94
C LEU A 241 2.65 19.85 -9.42
N LEU A 242 1.36 19.69 -9.75
CA LEU A 242 0.62 18.47 -9.40
C LEU A 242 1.27 17.22 -10.00
N ASP A 243 1.71 17.33 -11.26
CA ASP A 243 2.35 16.22 -11.95
C ASP A 243 3.69 15.86 -11.29
N VAL A 244 4.44 16.84 -10.75
CA VAL A 244 5.63 16.56 -9.92
C VAL A 244 5.25 15.74 -8.69
N VAL A 245 4.21 16.15 -7.96
CA VAL A 245 3.75 15.42 -6.76
C VAL A 245 3.34 13.98 -7.13
N LYS A 246 2.53 13.82 -8.17
CA LYS A 246 2.10 12.51 -8.67
C LYS A 246 3.27 11.63 -9.10
N CYS A 247 4.26 12.21 -9.78
CA CYS A 247 5.47 11.48 -10.19
C CYS A 247 6.24 10.97 -8.98
N ILE A 248 6.49 11.82 -7.98
CA ILE A 248 7.18 11.43 -6.74
C ILE A 248 6.39 10.36 -5.97
N PHE A 249 5.07 10.50 -5.89
CA PHE A 249 4.20 9.50 -5.29
C PHE A 249 4.25 8.15 -6.03
N ASN A 250 4.30 8.17 -7.36
CA ASN A 250 4.43 6.96 -8.17
C ASN A 250 5.82 6.31 -8.02
N ILE A 251 6.88 7.08 -7.81
CA ILE A 251 8.20 6.54 -7.46
C ILE A 251 8.14 5.79 -6.12
N TYR A 252 7.44 6.32 -5.12
CA TYR A 252 7.17 5.58 -3.89
C TYR A 252 6.38 4.29 -4.15
N ASN A 253 5.33 4.34 -4.98
CA ASN A 253 4.56 3.15 -5.34
C ASN A 253 5.40 2.10 -6.08
N ILE A 254 6.40 2.49 -6.88
CA ILE A 254 7.36 1.57 -7.47
C ILE A 254 8.09 0.81 -6.36
N PHE A 255 8.68 1.51 -5.39
CA PHE A 255 9.41 0.86 -4.30
C PHE A 255 8.51 -0.07 -3.47
N LYS A 256 7.32 0.41 -3.11
CA LYS A 256 6.34 -0.36 -2.35
C LYS A 256 5.93 -1.65 -3.08
N ASN A 257 5.67 -1.59 -4.38
CA ASN A 257 5.29 -2.78 -5.16
C ASN A 257 6.45 -3.77 -5.33
N VAL A 258 7.69 -3.28 -5.47
CA VAL A 258 8.86 -4.17 -5.53
C VAL A 258 9.08 -4.88 -4.20
N GLU A 259 9.03 -4.14 -3.09
CA GLU A 259 9.05 -4.71 -1.74
C GLU A 259 7.98 -5.80 -1.60
N PHE A 260 6.76 -5.45 -1.98
CA PHE A 260 5.60 -6.32 -1.87
C PHE A 260 5.82 -7.65 -2.59
N ILE A 261 6.22 -7.61 -3.87
CA ILE A 261 6.52 -8.81 -4.65
C ILE A 261 7.67 -9.58 -4.03
N PHE A 262 8.76 -8.89 -3.66
CA PHE A 262 9.93 -9.54 -3.08
C PHE A 262 9.61 -10.28 -1.77
N VAL A 263 8.81 -9.69 -0.89
CA VAL A 263 8.40 -10.31 0.38
C VAL A 263 7.58 -11.56 0.11
N PHE A 264 6.54 -11.48 -0.72
CA PHE A 264 5.68 -12.64 -0.97
C PHE A 264 6.40 -13.75 -1.77
N ASP A 265 7.30 -13.40 -2.68
CA ASP A 265 8.16 -14.37 -3.37
C ASP A 265 9.09 -15.13 -2.42
N ASN A 266 9.37 -14.59 -1.23
CA ASN A 266 10.34 -15.14 -0.27
C ASN A 266 9.77 -15.31 1.16
N LEU A 267 8.44 -15.39 1.29
CA LEU A 267 7.73 -15.19 2.56
C LEU A 267 8.24 -16.05 3.74
N PRO A 268 8.41 -17.38 3.62
CA PRO A 268 8.90 -18.21 4.73
C PRO A 268 10.32 -17.86 5.16
N GLU A 269 11.22 -17.63 4.21
CA GLU A 269 12.61 -17.27 4.49
C GLU A 269 12.72 -15.86 5.07
N TYR A 270 11.90 -14.94 4.57
CA TYR A 270 11.72 -13.60 5.10
C TYR A 270 11.22 -13.61 6.56
N GLN A 271 10.14 -14.34 6.83
CA GLN A 271 9.58 -14.47 8.19
C GLN A 271 10.58 -15.08 9.15
N LYS A 272 11.33 -16.10 8.71
CA LYS A 272 12.41 -16.71 9.50
C LYS A 272 13.49 -15.69 9.85
N GLU A 273 13.93 -14.88 8.89
CA GLU A 273 14.96 -13.86 9.14
C GLU A 273 14.46 -12.75 10.08
N CYS A 274 13.21 -12.33 9.94
CA CYS A 274 12.58 -11.38 10.88
C CYS A 274 12.57 -11.93 12.31
N LYS A 275 12.17 -13.20 12.47
CA LYS A 275 12.17 -13.89 13.76
C LYS A 275 13.58 -14.00 14.35
N ASN A 276 14.57 -14.34 13.53
CA ASN A 276 15.98 -14.42 13.96
C ASN A 276 16.50 -13.09 14.51
N LYS A 277 16.05 -11.97 13.94
CA LYS A 277 16.45 -10.62 14.34
C LYS A 277 15.53 -9.98 15.38
N GLY A 278 14.50 -10.69 15.84
CA GLY A 278 13.53 -10.16 16.81
C GLY A 278 12.77 -8.94 16.28
N ILE A 279 12.57 -8.85 14.96
CA ILE A 279 11.79 -7.78 14.34
C ILE A 279 10.31 -8.07 14.52
N ASP A 280 9.61 -7.13 15.14
CA ASP A 280 8.16 -7.16 15.29
C ASP A 280 7.49 -6.20 14.28
N PHE A 281 6.35 -6.62 13.76
CA PHE A 281 5.56 -5.85 12.80
C PHE A 281 4.46 -5.11 13.55
N ASN A 282 4.74 -3.87 13.94
CA ASN A 282 3.69 -2.99 14.43
C ASN A 282 3.16 -2.16 13.26
N LEU A 283 2.15 -2.69 12.58
CA LEU A 283 1.40 -1.95 11.58
C LEU A 283 0.42 -1.01 12.28
N ARG A 284 0.15 0.13 11.65
CA ARG A 284 -0.92 1.01 12.13
C ARG A 284 -2.27 0.40 11.81
N ASP A 285 -3.25 0.58 12.70
CA ASP A 285 -4.65 0.19 12.50
C ASP A 285 -5.19 0.62 11.12
N GLU A 286 -4.83 1.81 10.62
CA GLU A 286 -5.26 2.25 9.28
C GLU A 286 -4.80 1.32 8.15
N ALA A 287 -3.58 0.80 8.24
CA ALA A 287 -3.02 -0.10 7.25
C ALA A 287 -3.74 -1.45 7.28
N GLU A 288 -3.96 -1.98 8.48
CA GLU A 288 -4.64 -3.25 8.72
C GLU A 288 -6.10 -3.23 8.25
N ILE A 289 -6.83 -2.16 8.59
CA ILE A 289 -8.21 -1.96 8.15
C ILE A 289 -8.29 -1.82 6.63
N LEU A 290 -7.31 -1.15 5.99
CA LEU A 290 -7.27 -1.05 4.53
C LEU A 290 -7.15 -2.43 3.87
N GLU A 291 -6.27 -3.30 4.39
CA GLU A 291 -6.11 -4.67 3.87
C GLU A 291 -7.42 -5.46 4.03
N LEU A 292 -8.07 -5.39 5.20
CA LEU A 292 -9.37 -6.02 5.43
C LEU A 292 -10.43 -5.56 4.42
N PHE A 293 -10.57 -4.24 4.27
CA PHE A 293 -11.60 -3.66 3.39
C PHE A 293 -11.34 -4.00 1.93
N THR A 294 -10.07 -3.99 1.51
CA THR A 294 -9.70 -4.35 0.14
C THR A 294 -9.98 -5.83 -0.13
N GLY A 295 -9.66 -6.72 0.82
CA GLY A 295 -10.00 -8.13 0.76
C GLY A 295 -11.51 -8.37 0.62
N ILE A 296 -12.33 -7.70 1.43
CA ILE A 296 -13.80 -7.82 1.35
C ILE A 296 -14.35 -7.27 0.02
N ASN A 297 -13.93 -6.07 -0.37
CA ASN A 297 -14.34 -5.47 -1.65
C ASN A 297 -14.00 -6.37 -2.83
N SER A 298 -12.84 -7.01 -2.81
CA SER A 298 -12.41 -7.91 -3.88
C SER A 298 -13.27 -9.13 -4.07
N GLN A 299 -14.13 -9.47 -3.11
CA GLN A 299 -15.03 -10.61 -3.17
C GLN A 299 -16.47 -10.19 -3.53
N GLY A 300 -16.68 -8.93 -3.89
CA GLY A 300 -17.96 -8.42 -4.37
C GLY A 300 -18.84 -7.88 -3.27
N PHE A 301 -18.26 -7.41 -2.17
CA PHE A 301 -18.99 -6.83 -1.05
C PHE A 301 -18.50 -5.41 -0.77
N LYS A 302 -19.39 -4.44 -0.80
CA LYS A 302 -19.10 -3.05 -0.43
C LYS A 302 -19.17 -2.88 1.08
N ILE A 303 -18.18 -2.20 1.67
CA ILE A 303 -18.24 -1.79 3.07
C ILE A 303 -19.17 -0.57 3.21
N ILE A 304 -20.20 -0.68 4.04
CA ILE A 304 -21.18 0.38 4.32
C ILE A 304 -20.90 1.07 5.65
N ASP A 305 -20.51 0.28 6.66
CA ASP A 305 -20.24 0.78 8.00
C ASP A 305 -19.22 -0.11 8.71
N PHE A 306 -18.46 0.48 9.62
CA PHE A 306 -17.49 -0.20 10.45
C PHE A 306 -17.44 0.46 11.83
N SER A 307 -17.61 -0.34 12.87
CA SER A 307 -17.41 0.09 14.24
C SER A 307 -16.48 -0.86 14.98
N LYS A 308 -15.58 -0.27 15.77
CA LYS A 308 -14.67 -0.95 16.69
C LYS A 308 -14.87 -0.33 18.07
N GLU A 309 -15.58 -1.04 18.93
CA GLU A 309 -15.72 -0.75 20.36
C GLU A 309 -14.85 -1.72 21.17
N GLU A 310 -14.62 -1.46 22.47
CA GLU A 310 -13.69 -2.25 23.31
C GLU A 310 -13.95 -3.77 23.24
N ASN A 311 -15.20 -4.20 23.16
CA ASN A 311 -15.58 -5.62 23.20
C ASN A 311 -16.31 -6.13 21.95
N ILE A 312 -16.63 -5.23 21.01
CA ILE A 312 -17.44 -5.57 19.84
C ILE A 312 -16.85 -4.90 18.60
N SER A 313 -16.63 -5.68 17.55
CA SER A 313 -16.39 -5.15 16.21
C SER A 313 -17.50 -5.56 15.27
N LYS A 314 -17.98 -4.60 14.49
CA LYS A 314 -19.05 -4.80 13.51
C LYS A 314 -18.64 -4.24 12.16
N ILE A 315 -18.86 -5.03 11.11
CA ILE A 315 -18.87 -4.55 9.73
C ILE A 315 -20.29 -4.71 9.16
N VAL A 316 -20.76 -3.69 8.46
CA VAL A 316 -21.94 -3.78 7.59
C VAL A 316 -21.45 -3.81 6.15
N ILE A 317 -21.88 -4.83 5.40
CA ILE A 317 -21.55 -4.99 3.99
C ILE A 317 -22.79 -5.08 3.11
N GLU A 318 -22.64 -4.68 1.85
CA GLU A 318 -23.66 -4.76 0.80
C GLU A 318 -23.14 -5.59 -0.38
N ASP A 319 -23.94 -6.53 -0.88
CA ASP A 319 -23.55 -7.32 -2.05
C ASP A 319 -23.54 -6.48 -3.33
N LEU A 320 -22.47 -6.59 -4.11
CA LEU A 320 -22.35 -5.95 -5.41
C LEU A 320 -22.73 -6.90 -6.56
N THR A 321 -22.92 -8.19 -6.28
CA THR A 321 -23.18 -9.25 -7.26
C THR A 321 -24.68 -9.57 -7.38
N ASP A 322 -25.06 -10.29 -8.43
CA ASP A 322 -26.43 -10.81 -8.65
C ASP A 322 -26.53 -12.32 -8.34
N GLU A 323 -25.67 -12.82 -7.45
CA GLU A 323 -25.63 -14.23 -7.06
C GLU A 323 -26.72 -14.60 -6.02
N ASP A 324 -26.81 -15.89 -5.68
CA ASP A 324 -27.76 -16.37 -4.67
C ASP A 324 -27.52 -15.71 -3.30
N ALA A 325 -28.50 -14.93 -2.85
CA ALA A 325 -28.39 -14.11 -1.65
C ALA A 325 -28.06 -14.92 -0.39
N LYS A 326 -28.62 -16.12 -0.24
CA LYS A 326 -28.36 -16.97 0.93
C LYS A 326 -26.93 -17.50 0.93
N ARG A 327 -26.44 -17.96 -0.22
CA ARG A 327 -25.06 -18.42 -0.38
C ARG A 327 -24.07 -17.29 -0.14
N ARG A 328 -24.33 -16.10 -0.66
CA ARG A 328 -23.50 -14.90 -0.47
C ARG A 328 -23.50 -14.42 0.98
N ALA A 329 -24.67 -14.41 1.62
CA ALA A 329 -24.83 -14.17 3.04
C ALA A 329 -23.96 -15.11 3.89
N ILE A 330 -24.01 -16.43 3.63
CA ILE A 330 -23.15 -17.41 4.32
C ILE A 330 -21.68 -17.16 4.00
N HIS A 331 -21.33 -16.89 2.74
CA HIS A 331 -19.95 -16.60 2.34
C HIS A 331 -19.38 -15.41 3.14
N SER A 332 -20.15 -14.34 3.33
CA SER A 332 -19.69 -13.18 4.09
C SER A 332 -19.29 -13.47 5.55
N SER A 333 -19.84 -14.53 6.15
CA SER A 333 -19.48 -14.94 7.52
C SER A 333 -18.02 -15.37 7.67
N GLN A 334 -17.35 -15.75 6.57
CA GLN A 334 -15.94 -16.11 6.58
C GLN A 334 -15.04 -14.92 6.95
N PHE A 335 -15.51 -13.68 6.74
CA PHE A 335 -14.74 -12.50 7.14
C PHE A 335 -14.77 -12.26 8.65
N LEU A 336 -15.54 -13.02 9.44
CA LEU A 336 -15.54 -12.89 10.91
C LEU A 336 -14.16 -13.15 11.50
N TYR A 337 -13.44 -14.16 10.99
CA TYR A 337 -12.08 -14.44 11.44
C TYR A 337 -11.11 -13.33 11.06
N GLN A 338 -11.26 -12.76 9.87
CA GLN A 338 -10.42 -11.64 9.42
C GLN A 338 -10.71 -10.39 10.26
N LEU A 339 -11.98 -10.10 10.55
CA LEU A 339 -12.38 -9.03 11.45
C LEU A 339 -11.74 -9.21 12.83
N TRP A 340 -11.77 -10.41 13.40
CA TRP A 340 -11.09 -10.71 14.66
C TRP A 340 -9.59 -10.50 14.58
N PHE A 341 -8.97 -10.99 13.50
CA PHE A 341 -7.53 -10.92 13.32
C PHE A 341 -7.04 -9.47 13.36
N TYR A 342 -7.82 -8.51 12.85
CA TYR A 342 -7.45 -7.10 12.83
C TYR A 342 -7.95 -6.28 14.03
N THR A 343 -9.05 -6.65 14.67
CA THR A 343 -9.60 -5.84 15.77
C THR A 343 -9.35 -6.44 17.14
N HIS A 344 -9.06 -7.73 17.23
CA HIS A 344 -8.94 -8.52 18.45
C HIS A 344 -10.15 -8.38 19.40
N ALA A 345 -11.32 -8.00 18.88
CA ALA A 345 -12.51 -7.80 19.69
C ALA A 345 -13.08 -9.14 20.19
N ALA A 346 -13.62 -9.12 21.41
CA ALA A 346 -14.20 -10.30 22.05
C ALA A 346 -15.42 -10.84 21.28
N ASN A 347 -16.22 -9.96 20.67
CA ASN A 347 -17.41 -10.30 19.91
C ASN A 347 -17.35 -9.66 18.52
N LEU A 348 -17.80 -10.40 17.52
CA LEU A 348 -17.62 -10.05 16.11
C LEU A 348 -18.95 -10.20 15.38
N CYS A 349 -19.23 -9.25 14.51
CA CYS A 349 -20.50 -9.16 13.83
C CYS A 349 -20.32 -8.73 12.38
N ILE A 350 -20.95 -9.46 11.46
CA ILE A 350 -21.09 -9.05 10.07
C ILE A 350 -22.57 -8.97 9.74
N GLU A 351 -23.03 -7.77 9.42
CA GLU A 351 -24.37 -7.56 8.86
C GLU A 351 -24.25 -7.54 7.33
N TYR A 352 -24.92 -8.49 6.69
CA TYR A 352 -24.98 -8.57 5.24
C TYR A 352 -26.30 -8.00 4.72
N ARG A 353 -26.18 -7.14 3.71
CA ARG A 353 -27.28 -6.50 2.99
C ARG A 353 -27.30 -6.96 1.54
N LEU A 354 -28.50 -7.10 1.00
CA LEU A 354 -28.72 -7.31 -0.42
C LEU A 354 -28.25 -6.10 -1.23
N LYS A 355 -28.09 -6.29 -2.55
CA LYS A 355 -27.68 -5.23 -3.50
C LYS A 355 -28.57 -3.99 -3.53
N ASP A 356 -29.82 -4.10 -3.06
CA ASP A 356 -30.73 -2.97 -2.90
C ASP A 356 -30.61 -2.24 -1.53
N GLY A 357 -29.63 -2.65 -0.71
CA GLY A 357 -29.38 -2.13 0.63
C GLY A 357 -30.22 -2.78 1.73
N THR A 358 -31.10 -3.73 1.41
CA THR A 358 -31.98 -4.38 2.41
C THR A 358 -31.19 -5.31 3.34
N PRO A 359 -31.28 -5.16 4.68
CA PRO A 359 -30.69 -6.10 5.63
C PRO A 359 -31.24 -7.52 5.48
N TYR A 360 -30.37 -8.53 5.47
CA TYR A 360 -30.76 -9.91 5.22
C TYR A 360 -30.31 -10.89 6.33
N ILE A 361 -29.02 -10.90 6.67
CA ILE A 361 -28.48 -11.77 7.72
C ILE A 361 -27.51 -11.01 8.61
N ILE A 362 -27.42 -11.41 9.87
CA ILE A 362 -26.31 -11.08 10.76
C ILE A 362 -25.60 -12.37 11.14
N SER A 363 -24.29 -12.40 10.90
CA SER A 363 -23.41 -13.49 11.30
C SER A 363 -22.58 -13.05 12.51
N LYS A 364 -22.49 -13.89 13.54
CA LYS A 364 -21.73 -13.58 14.76
C LYS A 364 -20.80 -14.71 15.17
N THR A 365 -19.68 -14.32 15.79
CA THR A 365 -18.79 -15.25 16.50
C THR A 365 -18.08 -14.52 17.64
N ASN A 366 -17.20 -15.22 18.36
CA ASN A 366 -16.45 -14.67 19.50
C ASN A 366 -14.95 -15.00 19.40
N GLU A 367 -14.16 -14.33 20.24
CA GLU A 367 -12.71 -14.49 20.24
C GLU A 367 -12.23 -15.90 20.57
N GLU A 368 -12.99 -16.69 21.34
CA GLU A 368 -12.57 -18.03 21.74
C GLU A 368 -12.49 -18.94 20.52
N ILE A 369 -13.50 -18.86 19.65
CA ILE A 369 -13.55 -19.60 18.38
C ILE A 369 -12.39 -19.18 17.48
N CYS A 370 -12.18 -17.86 17.30
CA CYS A 370 -11.11 -17.38 16.44
C CYS A 370 -9.71 -17.69 16.99
N ARG A 371 -9.53 -17.69 18.31
CA ARG A 371 -8.25 -18.02 18.95
C ARG A 371 -7.84 -19.47 18.71
N LYS A 372 -8.78 -20.42 18.79
CA LYS A 372 -8.53 -21.84 18.48
C LYS A 372 -8.02 -22.03 17.05
N ILE A 373 -8.54 -21.25 16.10
CA ILE A 373 -8.08 -21.26 14.70
C ILE A 373 -6.67 -20.67 14.61
N ALA A 374 -6.42 -19.56 15.28
CA ALA A 374 -5.12 -18.88 15.25
C ALA A 374 -3.98 -19.67 15.93
N THR A 375 -4.28 -20.49 16.94
CA THR A 375 -3.32 -21.38 17.60
C THR A 375 -3.14 -22.72 16.89
N HIS A 376 -3.80 -22.91 15.74
CA HIS A 376 -3.83 -24.17 14.98
C HIS A 376 -4.40 -25.35 15.78
N GLU A 377 -5.23 -25.09 16.80
CA GLU A 377 -6.02 -26.12 17.48
C GLU A 377 -7.16 -26.60 16.60
N GLU A 378 -7.75 -25.69 15.80
CA GLU A 378 -8.83 -25.95 14.86
C GLU A 378 -8.53 -25.29 13.50
N ASP A 379 -9.26 -25.68 12.46
CA ASP A 379 -9.16 -25.08 11.11
C ASP A 379 -10.29 -24.07 10.83
N ILE A 380 -10.31 -23.48 9.63
CA ILE A 380 -11.34 -22.49 9.26
C ILE A 380 -12.75 -23.11 9.14
N VAL A 381 -12.86 -24.43 9.01
CA VAL A 381 -14.16 -25.12 8.96
C VAL A 381 -14.84 -25.04 10.32
N TYR A 382 -14.07 -25.11 11.41
CA TYR A 382 -14.57 -24.91 12.78
C TYR A 382 -15.27 -23.55 12.95
N LEU A 383 -14.82 -22.50 12.26
CA LEU A 383 -15.53 -21.22 12.26
C LEU A 383 -16.95 -21.40 11.75
N ALA A 384 -17.11 -22.02 10.58
CA ALA A 384 -18.40 -22.19 9.91
C ALA A 384 -19.41 -22.99 10.75
N GLU A 385 -18.93 -23.95 11.54
CA GLU A 385 -19.75 -24.76 12.45
C GLU A 385 -20.22 -23.99 13.68
N ASN A 386 -19.51 -22.93 14.06
CA ASN A 386 -19.74 -22.16 15.29
C ASN A 386 -20.18 -20.71 15.04
N VAL A 387 -20.56 -20.37 13.81
CA VAL A 387 -21.18 -19.08 13.50
C VAL A 387 -22.65 -19.08 13.90
N GLU A 388 -23.07 -18.07 14.65
CA GLU A 388 -24.49 -17.79 14.88
C GLU A 388 -25.05 -16.98 13.71
N PHE A 389 -26.11 -17.50 13.07
CA PHE A 389 -26.81 -16.84 11.98
C PHE A 389 -28.17 -16.32 12.45
N VAL A 390 -28.37 -15.00 12.35
CA VAL A 390 -29.65 -14.33 12.63
C VAL A 390 -30.23 -13.80 11.33
N PHE A 391 -31.25 -14.47 10.81
CA PHE A 391 -31.98 -14.01 9.62
C PHE A 391 -32.89 -12.85 9.99
N LEU A 392 -32.73 -11.71 9.31
CA LEU A 392 -33.53 -10.51 9.52
C LEU A 392 -34.79 -10.51 8.65
N ARG A 393 -34.84 -11.40 7.66
CA ARG A 393 -36.01 -11.69 6.83
C ARG A 393 -36.52 -13.09 7.17
N ASP A 394 -37.83 -13.23 7.39
CA ASP A 394 -38.47 -14.53 7.49
C ASP A 394 -38.70 -15.03 6.06
N ASP A 395 -37.98 -16.08 5.63
CA ASP A 395 -38.16 -16.73 4.31
C ASP A 395 -39.55 -17.41 4.16
N ARG A 396 -40.52 -17.08 5.04
CA ARG A 396 -41.88 -17.63 5.09
C ARG A 396 -42.93 -16.81 4.35
N VAL A 397 -42.57 -15.71 3.69
CA VAL A 397 -43.52 -15.00 2.82
C VAL A 397 -43.06 -15.17 1.37
N LYS A 398 -43.79 -16.10 0.72
CA LYS A 398 -43.67 -16.61 -0.65
C LYS A 398 -43.37 -15.57 -1.73
#